data_AF-A0A7S0Y1G3-F1
#
_entry.id   AF-A0A7S0Y1G3-F1
#
_cell.length_a   1.000
_cell.length_b   1.000
_cell.length_c   1.000
_cell.angle_alpha   90.00
_cell.angle_beta   90.00
_cell.angle_gamma   90.00
#
_symmetry.space_group_name_H-M   'P 1'
#
loop_
_entity.id
_entity.type
_entity.pdbx_description
1 polymer ?
#
loop_
_entity_poly.entity_id
_entity_poly.type
_entity_poly.pdbx_seq_one_letter_code
_entity_poly.pdbx_strand_id
1 'polypeptide(L)'
;VDFSEFPSKFMELLQCCVAAADEDAPKFSASLNSAPEGTFLSVVETNQFKNLTHMRLEFRAGNDTAVKKYLAKELEKAKEERDYLQAEVVSQERRLVENEAAADMLTMDLRAELEEARNELNKVKLQHATVAAEMRE
;
A
#
# COMPACT_ATOMS: atom_id res chain seq x y z
N VAL A 1 20.08 -18.13 -23.45
CA VAL A 1 19.45 -18.32 -22.14
C VAL A 1 18.89 -19.73 -22.11
N ASP A 2 19.05 -20.44 -21.01
CA ASP A 2 18.36 -21.72 -20.82
C ASP A 2 16.89 -21.50 -20.43
N PHE A 3 16.14 -22.59 -20.28
CA PHE A 3 14.72 -22.52 -19.95
C PHE A 3 14.46 -21.94 -18.54
N SER A 4 15.33 -22.22 -17.57
CA SER A 4 15.21 -21.72 -16.19
C SER A 4 15.48 -20.22 -16.08
N GLU A 5 16.41 -19.70 -16.86
CA GLU A 5 16.79 -18.28 -16.88
C GLU A 5 15.85 -17.42 -17.73
N PHE A 6 15.17 -18.03 -18.70
CA PHE A 6 14.31 -17.31 -19.65
C PHE A 6 13.27 -16.39 -18.98
N PRO A 7 12.48 -16.82 -17.97
CA PRO A 7 11.51 -15.95 -17.33
C PRO A 7 12.15 -14.71 -16.69
N SER A 8 13.30 -14.88 -16.03
CA SER A 8 14.02 -13.76 -15.40
C SER A 8 14.46 -12.75 -16.46
N LYS A 9 15.06 -13.24 -17.56
CA LYS A 9 15.52 -12.38 -18.66
C LYS A 9 14.38 -11.70 -19.40
N PHE A 10 13.23 -12.36 -19.54
CA PHE A 10 12.04 -11.74 -20.11
C PHE A 10 11.48 -10.64 -19.21
N MET A 11 11.44 -10.87 -17.89
CA MET A 11 11.00 -9.86 -16.93
C MET A 11 11.93 -8.64 -16.89
N GLU A 12 13.25 -8.84 -16.92
CA GLU A 12 14.24 -7.75 -17.00
C GLU A 12 13.95 -6.83 -18.21
N LEU A 13 13.67 -7.41 -19.38
CA LEU A 13 13.33 -6.66 -20.59
C LEU A 13 12.01 -5.89 -20.48
N LEU A 14 10.96 -6.51 -19.89
CA LEU A 14 9.69 -5.81 -19.66
C LEU A 14 9.85 -4.67 -18.66
N GLN A 15 10.69 -4.83 -17.64
CA GLN A 15 11.01 -3.77 -16.69
C GLN A 15 11.71 -2.59 -17.36
N CYS A 16 12.62 -2.83 -18.32
CA CYS A 16 13.20 -1.76 -19.13
C CYS A 16 12.12 -0.97 -19.90
N CYS A 17 11.12 -1.64 -20.46
CA CYS A 17 10.00 -0.97 -21.13
C CYS A 17 9.15 -0.13 -20.16
N VAL A 18 8.88 -0.63 -18.95
CA VAL A 18 8.12 0.10 -17.92
C VAL A 18 8.89 1.33 -17.46
N ALA A 19 10.20 1.20 -17.22
CA ALA A 19 11.05 2.32 -16.80
C ALA A 19 11.14 3.43 -17.85
N ALA A 20 11.11 3.06 -19.14
CA ALA A 20 11.15 3.99 -20.26
C ALA A 20 9.75 4.52 -20.66
N ALA A 21 8.66 4.09 -20.02
CA ALA A 21 7.29 4.36 -20.49
C ALA A 21 6.92 5.85 -20.52
N ASP A 22 7.52 6.64 -19.63
CA ASP A 22 7.25 8.09 -19.49
C ASP A 22 8.27 8.96 -20.26
N GLU A 23 9.21 8.35 -21.01
CA GLU A 23 10.17 9.08 -21.84
C GLU A 23 9.51 9.57 -23.15
N ASP A 24 9.81 10.81 -23.58
CA ASP A 24 9.32 11.35 -24.86
C ASP A 24 9.72 10.48 -26.08
N ALA A 25 10.87 9.83 -25.98
CA ALA A 25 11.39 8.90 -26.98
C ALA A 25 11.91 7.63 -26.26
N PRO A 26 11.01 6.67 -25.96
CA PRO A 26 11.33 5.54 -25.10
C PRO A 26 12.44 4.69 -25.72
N LYS A 27 13.55 4.56 -24.98
CA LYS A 27 14.68 3.73 -25.43
C LYS A 27 14.26 2.26 -25.58
N PHE A 28 13.40 1.76 -24.70
CA PHE A 28 12.84 0.40 -24.76
C PHE A 28 11.33 0.46 -24.92
N SER A 29 10.79 -0.36 -25.83
CA SER A 29 9.35 -0.46 -26.07
C SER A 29 8.91 -1.90 -26.27
N ALA A 30 7.69 -2.22 -25.85
CA ALA A 30 7.03 -3.48 -26.12
C ALA A 30 5.82 -3.23 -27.05
N SER A 31 5.70 -4.02 -28.11
CA SER A 31 4.60 -3.91 -29.07
C SER A 31 3.96 -5.28 -29.31
N LEU A 32 2.63 -5.33 -29.28
CA LEU A 32 1.84 -6.51 -29.62
C LEU A 32 1.18 -6.28 -30.97
N ASN A 33 1.65 -6.98 -32.00
CA ASN A 33 1.16 -6.82 -33.37
C ASN A 33 0.40 -8.07 -33.81
N SER A 34 -0.83 -7.90 -34.28
CA SER A 34 -1.63 -8.98 -34.87
C SER A 34 -1.56 -8.89 -36.39
N ALA A 35 -1.07 -9.94 -37.03
CA ALA A 35 -0.94 -10.06 -38.47
C ALA A 35 -1.50 -11.41 -38.94
N PRO A 36 -1.74 -11.62 -40.25
CA PRO A 36 -2.25 -12.89 -40.78
C PRO A 36 -1.37 -14.10 -40.40
N GLU A 37 -0.06 -13.91 -40.27
CA GLU A 37 0.91 -14.91 -39.83
C GLU A 37 0.88 -15.23 -38.33
N GLY A 38 0.18 -14.44 -37.51
CA GLY A 38 0.09 -14.62 -36.07
C GLY A 38 0.12 -13.31 -35.27
N THR A 39 -0.03 -13.42 -33.95
CA THR A 39 0.12 -12.30 -33.03
C THR A 39 1.48 -12.37 -32.36
N PHE A 40 2.28 -11.30 -32.44
CA PHE A 40 3.64 -11.27 -31.93
C PHE A 40 3.85 -10.14 -30.94
N LEU A 41 4.33 -10.49 -29.74
CA LEU A 41 4.89 -9.53 -28.80
C LEU A 41 6.38 -9.35 -29.14
N SER A 42 6.80 -8.12 -29.41
CA SER A 42 8.21 -7.78 -29.67
C SER A 42 8.70 -6.73 -28.68
N VAL A 43 9.86 -6.96 -28.07
CA VAL A 43 10.58 -5.99 -27.25
C VAL A 43 11.72 -5.41 -28.07
N VAL A 44 11.70 -4.10 -28.25
CA VAL A 44 12.59 -3.36 -29.15
C VAL A 44 13.32 -2.27 -28.38
N GLU A 45 14.64 -2.19 -28.59
CA GLU A 45 15.48 -1.06 -28.16
C GLU A 45 15.74 -0.13 -29.34
N THR A 46 15.42 1.15 -29.17
CA THR A 46 15.73 2.21 -30.14
C THR A 46 17.06 2.84 -29.78
N ASN A 47 18.03 2.81 -30.70
CA ASN A 47 19.28 3.54 -30.60
C ASN A 47 19.37 4.58 -31.73
N GLN A 48 20.32 5.52 -31.67
CA GLN A 48 20.54 6.63 -32.60
C GLN A 48 20.60 6.23 -34.09
N PHE A 49 20.85 4.94 -34.39
CA PHE A 49 20.98 4.43 -35.75
C PHE A 49 19.86 3.48 -36.19
N LYS A 50 19.26 2.70 -35.26
CA LYS A 50 18.34 1.60 -35.61
C LYS A 50 17.54 1.09 -34.41
N ASN A 51 16.53 0.30 -34.74
CA ASN A 51 15.78 -0.52 -33.81
C ASN A 51 16.41 -1.91 -33.69
N LEU A 52 16.67 -2.37 -32.47
CA LEU A 52 17.17 -3.71 -32.15
C LEU A 52 16.07 -4.51 -31.44
N THR A 53 15.61 -5.60 -32.06
CA THR A 53 14.68 -6.53 -31.41
C THR A 53 15.43 -7.45 -30.46
N HIS A 54 15.17 -7.32 -29.16
CA HIS A 54 15.73 -8.19 -28.12
C HIS A 54 14.98 -9.51 -28.02
N MET A 55 13.66 -9.46 -28.21
CA MET A 55 12.81 -10.64 -28.12
C MET A 55 11.60 -10.50 -29.02
N ARG A 56 11.17 -11.63 -29.60
CA ARG A 56 9.89 -11.78 -30.26
C ARG A 56 9.26 -13.10 -29.84
N LEU A 57 8.03 -13.04 -29.35
CA LEU A 57 7.25 -14.19 -28.91
C LEU A 57 5.93 -14.22 -29.66
N GLU A 58 5.56 -15.38 -30.17
CA GLU A 58 4.24 -15.61 -30.75
C GLU A 58 3.23 -15.89 -29.63
N PHE A 59 2.13 -15.14 -29.64
CA PHE A 59 1.01 -15.28 -28.74
C PHE A 59 -0.20 -15.80 -29.49
N ARG A 60 -1.01 -16.61 -28.80
CA ARG A 60 -2.31 -17.06 -29.30
C ARG A 60 -3.40 -16.34 -28.52
N ALA A 61 -4.38 -15.80 -29.23
CA ALA A 61 -5.57 -15.26 -28.60
C ALA A 61 -6.28 -16.36 -27.78
N GLY A 62 -6.75 -15.99 -26.59
CA GLY A 62 -7.54 -16.90 -25.77
C GLY A 62 -8.87 -17.22 -26.45
N ASN A 63 -9.22 -18.50 -26.52
CA ASN A 63 -10.55 -18.92 -26.94
C ASN A 63 -11.57 -18.75 -25.79
N ASP A 64 -12.85 -18.88 -26.10
CA ASP A 64 -13.95 -18.79 -25.13
C ASP A 64 -13.70 -19.56 -23.84
N THR A 65 -13.25 -20.80 -23.94
CA THR A 65 -13.02 -21.67 -22.77
C THR A 65 -11.87 -21.14 -21.91
N ALA A 66 -10.77 -20.74 -22.53
CA ALA A 66 -9.61 -20.20 -21.83
C ALA A 66 -9.94 -18.85 -21.17
N VAL A 67 -10.63 -17.97 -21.89
CA VAL A 67 -11.05 -16.65 -21.37
C VAL A 67 -12.04 -16.82 -20.23
N LYS A 68 -13.06 -17.68 -20.35
CA LYS A 68 -14.01 -17.96 -19.26
C LYS A 68 -13.31 -18.50 -18.02
N LYS A 69 -12.37 -19.43 -18.17
CA LYS A 69 -11.57 -19.97 -17.06
C LYS A 69 -10.71 -18.91 -16.40
N TYR A 70 -10.05 -18.07 -17.20
CA TYR A 70 -9.24 -16.97 -16.71
C TYR A 70 -10.10 -15.97 -15.90
N LEU A 71 -11.22 -15.52 -16.47
CA LEU A 71 -12.12 -14.57 -15.81
C LEU A 71 -12.74 -15.14 -14.53
N ALA A 72 -13.10 -16.43 -14.50
CA ALA A 72 -13.61 -17.07 -13.29
C ALA A 72 -12.56 -17.06 -12.17
N LYS A 73 -11.29 -17.36 -12.49
CA LYS A 73 -10.18 -17.33 -11.54
C LYS A 73 -9.87 -15.91 -11.05
N GLU A 74 -9.84 -14.92 -11.94
CA GLU A 74 -9.60 -13.53 -11.52
C GLU A 74 -10.76 -12.98 -10.69
N LEU A 75 -12.01 -13.38 -10.99
CA LEU A 75 -13.17 -13.05 -10.16
C LEU A 75 -13.10 -13.68 -8.76
N GLU A 76 -12.64 -14.93 -8.66
CA GLU A 76 -12.43 -15.62 -7.39
C GLU A 76 -11.39 -14.87 -6.53
N LYS A 77 -10.21 -14.59 -7.09
CA LYS A 77 -9.17 -13.79 -6.40
C LYS A 77 -9.68 -12.44 -5.94
N ALA A 78 -10.38 -11.71 -6.81
CA ALA A 78 -10.91 -10.39 -6.47
C ALA A 78 -11.94 -10.46 -5.34
N LYS A 79 -12.75 -11.53 -5.28
CA LYS A 79 -13.68 -11.76 -4.17
C LYS A 79 -12.95 -12.10 -2.87
N GLU A 80 -11.94 -12.96 -2.93
CA GLU A 80 -11.11 -13.31 -1.78
C GLU A 80 -10.39 -12.08 -1.21
N GLU A 81 -9.79 -11.26 -2.08
CA GLU A 81 -9.13 -10.01 -1.68
C GLU A 81 -10.12 -9.02 -1.07
N ARG A 82 -11.31 -8.85 -1.67
CA ARG A 82 -12.37 -8.03 -1.10
C ARG A 82 -12.78 -8.52 0.29
N ASP A 83 -13.03 -9.81 0.45
CA ASP A 83 -13.48 -10.39 1.73
C ASP A 83 -12.42 -10.25 2.81
N TYR A 84 -11.14 -10.44 2.45
CA TYR A 84 -10.00 -10.18 3.32
C TYR A 84 -9.94 -8.71 3.75
N LEU A 85 -9.96 -7.78 2.79
CA LEU A 85 -9.89 -6.35 3.08
C LEU A 85 -11.09 -5.87 3.90
N GLN A 86 -12.28 -6.40 3.64
CA GLN A 86 -13.48 -6.04 4.41
C GLN A 86 -13.39 -6.54 5.86
N ALA A 87 -12.88 -7.76 6.09
CA ALA A 87 -12.64 -8.27 7.43
C ALA A 87 -11.58 -7.43 8.17
N GLU A 88 -10.52 -7.03 7.46
CA GLU A 88 -9.46 -6.19 8.02
C GLU A 88 -9.98 -4.80 8.42
N VAL A 89 -10.81 -4.16 7.58
CA VAL A 89 -11.45 -2.87 7.88
C VAL A 89 -12.30 -2.98 9.16
N VAL A 90 -13.18 -3.98 9.26
CA VAL A 90 -14.03 -4.18 10.45
C VAL A 90 -13.19 -4.41 11.71
N SER A 91 -12.09 -5.16 11.59
CA SER A 91 -11.14 -5.39 12.68
C SER A 91 -10.46 -4.10 13.13
N GLN A 92 -10.00 -3.28 12.18
CA GLN A 92 -9.35 -2.00 12.46
C GLN A 92 -10.32 -0.98 13.06
N GLU A 93 -11.55 -0.88 12.54
CA GLU A 93 -12.60 -0.04 13.11
C GLU A 93 -12.90 -0.42 14.57
N ARG A 94 -13.03 -1.71 14.87
CA ARG A 94 -13.22 -2.17 16.25
C ARG A 94 -12.06 -1.74 17.16
N ARG A 95 -10.83 -1.96 16.71
CA ARG A 95 -9.63 -1.57 17.48
C ARG A 95 -9.55 -0.07 17.70
N LEU A 96 -9.96 0.74 16.73
CA LEU A 96 -10.03 2.19 16.88
C LEU A 96 -11.04 2.58 17.96
N VAL A 97 -12.25 2.03 17.92
CA VAL A 97 -13.29 2.29 18.95
C VAL A 97 -12.82 1.87 20.35
N GLU A 98 -12.19 0.70 20.47
CA GLU A 98 -11.65 0.22 21.76
C GLU A 98 -10.53 1.14 22.28
N ASN A 99 -9.64 1.60 21.40
CA ASN A 99 -8.57 2.52 21.76
C ASN A 99 -9.09 3.91 22.14
N GLU A 100 -10.09 4.42 21.42
CA GLU A 100 -10.75 5.70 21.73
C GLU A 100 -11.40 5.64 23.12
N ALA A 101 -12.15 4.57 23.42
CA ALA A 101 -12.75 4.38 24.73
C ALA A 101 -11.71 4.29 25.86
N ALA A 102 -10.58 3.61 25.62
CA ALA A 102 -9.49 3.54 26.58
C ALA A 102 -8.82 4.90 26.80
N ALA A 103 -8.62 5.68 25.73
CA ALA A 103 -8.07 7.03 25.81
C ALA A 103 -9.00 8.00 26.55
N ASP A 104 -10.31 7.89 26.33
CA ASP A 104 -11.32 8.69 27.03
C ASP A 104 -11.33 8.38 28.53
N MET A 105 -11.30 7.10 28.92
CA MET A 105 -11.20 6.70 30.33
C MET A 105 -9.93 7.25 30.98
N LEU A 106 -8.77 7.07 30.35
CA LEU A 106 -7.51 7.58 30.88
C LEU A 106 -7.52 9.12 31.00
N THR A 107 -8.17 9.80 30.06
CA THR A 107 -8.34 11.27 30.11
C THR A 107 -9.23 11.69 31.28
N MET A 108 -10.29 10.94 31.56
CA MET A 108 -11.15 11.19 32.74
C MET A 108 -10.40 11.00 34.04
N ASP A 109 -9.63 9.91 34.17
CA ASP A 109 -8.84 9.61 35.37
C ASP A 109 -7.78 10.70 35.62
N LEU A 110 -7.01 11.08 34.59
CA LEU A 110 -6.03 12.15 34.68
C LEU A 110 -6.65 13.50 35.07
N ARG A 111 -7.86 13.81 34.60
CA ARG A 111 -8.58 15.02 34.99
C ARG A 111 -8.98 14.99 36.47
N ALA A 112 -9.42 13.83 36.97
CA ALA A 112 -9.78 13.67 38.37
C ALA A 112 -8.55 13.83 39.28
N GLU A 113 -7.43 13.17 38.96
CA GLU A 113 -6.17 13.29 39.70
C GLU A 113 -5.64 14.74 39.70
N LEU A 114 -5.75 15.44 38.56
CA LEU A 114 -5.30 16.82 38.44
C LEU A 114 -6.14 17.77 39.31
N GLU A 115 -7.45 17.53 39.41
CA GLU A 115 -8.33 18.32 40.27
C GLU A 115 -8.07 18.03 41.76
N GLU A 116 -7.81 16.77 42.12
CA GLU A 116 -7.41 16.40 43.48
C GLU A 116 -6.08 17.06 43.87
N ALA A 117 -5.06 17.00 43.01
CA ALA A 117 -3.77 17.63 43.23
C ALA A 117 -3.89 19.17 43.37
N ARG A 118 -4.78 19.81 42.60
CA ARG A 118 -5.09 21.24 42.73
C ARG A 118 -5.72 21.58 44.08
N ASN A 119 -6.67 20.76 44.53
CA ASN A 119 -7.34 20.97 45.80
C ASN A 119 -6.37 20.83 46.99
N GLU A 120 -5.52 19.81 46.99
CA GLU A 120 -4.48 19.65 48.01
C GLU A 120 -3.45 20.79 47.97
N LEU A 121 -3.02 21.24 46.78
CA LEU A 121 -2.13 22.40 46.66
C LEU A 121 -2.75 23.67 47.25
N ASN A 122 -4.03 23.92 46.99
CA ASN A 122 -4.74 25.09 47.51
C ASN A 122 -4.86 25.03 49.05
N LYS A 123 -5.14 23.85 49.60
CA LYS A 123 -5.19 23.61 51.05
C LYS A 123 -3.84 23.85 51.71
N VAL A 124 -2.76 23.33 51.14
CA VAL A 124 -1.39 23.54 51.64
C VAL A 124 -1.01 25.03 51.57
N LYS A 125 -1.34 25.74 50.49
CA LYS A 125 -1.12 27.18 50.37
C LYS A 125 -1.85 27.97 51.45
N LEU A 126 -3.11 27.63 51.73
CA LEU A 126 -3.89 28.29 52.76
C LEU A 126 -3.28 28.08 54.15
N GLN A 127 -2.91 26.84 54.48
CA GLN A 127 -2.23 26.52 55.74
C GLN A 127 -0.93 27.29 55.91
N HIS A 128 -0.08 27.35 54.88
CA HIS A 128 1.15 28.14 54.92
C HIS A 128 0.88 29.64 55.11
N ALA A 129 -0.14 30.20 54.45
CA ALA A 129 -0.51 31.59 54.61
C ALA A 129 -0.96 31.91 56.05
N THR A 130 -1.75 31.03 56.66
CA THR A 130 -2.19 31.16 58.06
C THR A 130 -1.01 31.13 59.02
N VAL A 131 -0.13 30.13 58.91
CA VAL A 131 1.07 30.01 59.78
C VAL A 131 2.00 31.22 59.62
N ALA A 132 2.18 31.70 58.38
CA ALA A 132 3.00 32.88 58.11
C ALA A 132 2.38 34.20 58.61
N ALA A 133 1.07 34.24 58.86
CA ALA A 133 0.39 35.36 59.51
C ALA A 133 0.57 35.30 61.03
N GLU A 134 0.38 34.12 61.62
CA GLU A 134 0.57 33.88 63.07
C GLU A 134 2.00 34.18 63.54
N MET A 135 3.02 33.91 62.72
CA MET A 135 4.42 34.24 63.07
C MET A 135 4.79 35.73 62.96
N ARG A 136 3.89 36.60 62.47
CA ARG A 136 4.12 38.05 62.37
C ARG A 136 3.48 38.86 63.50
N GLU A 137 2.61 38.25 64.31
CA GLU A 137 2.07 38.80 65.56
C GLU A 137 3.00 38.49 66.74
#